data_AF-A0A924KYN7-F1
#
_entry.id   AF-A0A924KYN7-F1
#
_cell.length_a   1.000
_cell.length_b   1.000
_cell.length_c   1.000
_cell.angle_alpha   90.00
_cell.angle_beta   90.00
_cell.angle_gamma   90.00
#
_symmetry.space_group_name_H-M   'P 1'
#
loop_
_entity.id
_entity.type
_entity.pdbx_description
1 polymer ?
#
loop_
_entity_poly.entity_id
_entity_poly.type
_entity_poly.pdbx_seq_one_letter_code
_entity_poly.pdbx_strand_id
1 'polypeptide(L)'
;MSKPEPILKSTILSNIGECYFNLKQLDSAGVYLKNAMQLAGSYNQSLLSTIFFLLGDVAFAKNNTTQAYSFYQQSIAGSSKEESYSEMFEGYYRMAKFYHNSARIDSTIYYAKLSLNFAQKGSYLKGILKASQNLSSIYEGVNDVEALRYFKVSQAARDSLFSQDKMKQLMSLSFEEKQKTQQIEVARMEYKNAIRSNILIGILVVFGVLAMFLIRNNRQKQKANLLLQKQKNEIDSKAKELEVQKENLEQSYNNIALLGEIGRKITASLSVETIIGTVYNNVNTLMDA
;
A
#
# COMPACT_ATOMS: atom_id res chain seq x y z
N MET A 1 -4.43 -25.71 21.76
CA MET A 1 -3.47 -24.89 20.97
C MET A 1 -2.18 -24.80 21.78
N SER A 2 -1.21 -25.69 21.52
CA SER A 2 0.10 -25.64 22.17
C SER A 2 0.90 -24.43 21.65
N LYS A 3 1.61 -23.78 22.56
CA LYS A 3 2.31 -22.50 22.33
C LYS A 3 3.32 -22.66 21.17
N PRO A 4 3.28 -21.84 20.11
CA PRO A 4 4.29 -21.88 19.04
C PRO A 4 5.69 -21.41 19.49
N GLU A 5 5.77 -20.69 20.61
CA GLU A 5 7.00 -20.09 21.14
C GLU A 5 8.08 -21.11 21.57
N PRO A 6 7.77 -22.20 22.30
CA PRO A 6 8.79 -23.18 22.71
C PRO A 6 9.35 -24.00 21.54
N ILE A 7 8.53 -24.30 20.51
CA ILE A 7 8.95 -25.04 19.32
C ILE A 7 9.93 -24.21 18.48
N LEU A 8 9.60 -22.94 18.24
CA LEU A 8 10.50 -22.05 17.51
C LEU A 8 11.80 -21.85 18.29
N LYS A 9 11.71 -21.65 19.60
CA LYS A 9 12.89 -21.46 20.46
C LYS A 9 13.80 -22.70 20.50
N SER A 10 13.24 -23.92 20.61
CA SER A 10 14.04 -25.14 20.58
C SER A 10 14.72 -25.36 19.23
N THR A 11 14.03 -25.06 18.12
CA THR A 11 14.61 -25.10 16.76
C THR A 11 15.77 -24.10 16.61
N ILE A 12 15.61 -22.87 17.10
CA ILE A 12 16.69 -21.87 17.06
C ILE A 12 17.89 -22.34 17.88
N LEU A 13 17.66 -22.85 19.09
CA LEU A 13 18.73 -23.35 19.95
C LEU A 13 19.44 -24.57 19.35
N SER A 14 18.73 -25.47 18.68
CA SER A 14 19.38 -26.61 17.99
C SER A 14 20.28 -26.13 16.86
N ASN A 15 19.82 -25.14 16.07
CA ASN A 15 20.61 -24.57 14.99
C ASN A 15 21.86 -23.83 15.51
N ILE A 16 21.72 -23.07 16.61
CA ILE A 16 22.87 -22.44 17.28
C ILE A 16 23.86 -23.50 17.77
N GLY A 17 23.35 -24.59 18.36
CA GLY A 17 24.16 -25.72 18.79
C GLY A 17 24.96 -26.36 17.65
N GLU A 18 24.31 -26.59 16.50
CA GLU A 18 24.96 -27.09 15.29
C GLU A 18 26.05 -26.13 14.78
N CYS A 19 25.77 -24.82 14.76
CA CYS A 19 26.76 -23.80 14.39
C CYS A 19 28.01 -23.87 15.27
N TYR A 20 27.84 -23.93 16.61
CA TYR A 20 28.98 -24.07 17.52
C TYR A 20 29.75 -25.37 17.32
N PHE A 21 29.06 -26.47 17.01
CA PHE A 21 29.72 -27.74 16.69
C PHE A 21 30.59 -27.62 15.43
N ASN A 22 30.07 -26.98 14.38
CA ASN A 22 30.82 -26.73 13.14
C ASN A 22 32.03 -25.82 13.37
N LEU A 23 31.92 -24.87 14.32
CA LEU A 23 33.03 -24.03 14.81
C LEU A 23 33.98 -24.76 15.77
N LYS A 24 33.80 -26.07 15.99
CA LYS A 24 34.58 -26.91 16.92
C LYS A 24 34.49 -26.49 18.40
N GLN A 25 33.52 -25.65 18.76
CA GLN A 25 33.25 -25.25 20.14
C GLN A 25 32.29 -26.24 20.80
N LEU A 26 32.83 -27.40 21.17
CA LEU A 26 32.03 -28.57 21.59
C LEU A 26 31.25 -28.36 22.90
N ASP A 27 31.76 -27.54 23.82
CA ASP A 27 31.06 -27.23 25.08
C ASP A 27 29.83 -26.36 24.83
N SER A 28 30.00 -25.25 24.12
CA SER A 28 28.89 -24.38 23.70
C SER A 28 27.84 -25.17 22.93
N ALA A 29 28.27 -25.96 21.93
CA ALA A 29 27.38 -26.82 21.16
C ALA A 29 26.52 -27.71 22.07
N GLY A 30 27.16 -28.42 23.01
CA GLY A 30 26.47 -29.28 23.96
C GLY A 30 25.47 -28.54 24.86
N VAL A 31 25.80 -27.33 25.33
CA VAL A 31 24.91 -26.51 26.16
C VAL A 31 23.65 -26.11 25.39
N TYR A 32 23.81 -25.53 24.19
CA TYR A 32 22.67 -25.09 23.38
C TYR A 32 21.78 -26.28 22.97
N LEU A 33 22.36 -27.42 22.61
CA LEU A 33 21.62 -28.62 22.25
C LEU A 33 20.85 -29.23 23.44
N LYS A 34 21.44 -29.26 24.65
CA LYS A 34 20.73 -29.71 25.86
C LYS A 34 19.56 -28.80 26.21
N ASN A 35 19.75 -27.48 26.08
CA ASN A 35 18.68 -26.50 26.29
C ASN A 35 17.55 -26.69 25.24
N ALA A 36 17.92 -26.90 23.97
CA ALA A 36 16.97 -27.22 22.91
C ALA A 36 16.17 -28.49 23.22
N MET A 37 16.84 -29.55 23.69
CA MET A 37 16.22 -30.83 24.07
C MET A 37 15.19 -30.64 25.20
N GLN A 38 15.55 -29.90 26.24
CA GLN A 38 14.66 -29.63 27.38
C GLN A 38 13.42 -28.84 26.96
N LEU A 39 13.56 -27.89 26.02
CA LEU A 39 12.47 -27.07 25.50
C LEU A 39 11.57 -27.80 24.49
N ALA A 40 12.14 -28.70 23.68
CA ALA A 40 11.39 -29.46 22.69
C ALA A 40 10.32 -30.37 23.34
N GLY A 41 10.59 -30.88 24.55
CA GLY A 41 9.70 -31.81 25.25
C GLY A 41 9.37 -33.04 24.39
N SER A 42 8.26 -33.74 24.67
CA SER A 42 7.82 -34.91 23.89
C SER A 42 6.98 -34.56 22.65
N TYR A 43 6.82 -33.27 22.32
CA TYR A 43 5.83 -32.79 21.36
C TYR A 43 6.31 -32.75 19.91
N ASN A 44 7.61 -32.89 19.67
CA ASN A 44 8.19 -32.85 18.32
C ASN A 44 9.32 -33.89 18.23
N GLN A 45 9.00 -35.12 17.82
CA GLN A 45 9.98 -36.22 17.82
C GLN A 45 11.00 -36.07 16.69
N SER A 46 10.64 -35.47 15.55
CA SER A 46 11.57 -35.12 14.48
C SER A 46 12.66 -34.15 14.97
N LEU A 47 12.28 -33.06 15.65
CA LEU A 47 13.25 -32.13 16.24
C LEU A 47 14.11 -32.79 17.32
N LEU A 48 13.52 -33.62 18.18
CA LEU A 48 14.28 -34.41 19.14
C LEU A 48 15.28 -35.34 18.45
N SER A 49 14.89 -35.99 17.36
CA SER A 49 15.78 -36.85 16.57
C SER A 49 16.96 -36.07 16.02
N THR A 50 16.72 -34.83 15.58
CA THR A 50 17.77 -33.89 15.17
C THR A 50 18.73 -33.57 16.31
N ILE A 51 18.18 -33.16 17.45
CA ILE A 51 18.97 -32.81 18.62
C ILE A 51 19.80 -34.01 19.11
N PHE A 52 19.24 -35.22 19.11
CA PHE A 52 19.94 -36.43 19.50
C PHE A 52 21.13 -36.72 18.60
N PHE A 53 21.00 -36.65 17.27
CA PHE A 53 22.16 -36.91 16.42
C PHE A 53 23.26 -35.85 16.59
N LEU A 54 22.89 -34.59 16.86
CA LEU A 54 23.84 -33.51 17.11
C LEU A 54 24.55 -33.67 18.45
N LEU A 55 23.83 -34.08 19.50
CA LEU A 55 24.42 -34.44 20.78
C LEU A 55 25.34 -35.65 20.66
N GLY A 56 24.99 -36.60 19.80
CA GLY A 56 25.82 -37.73 19.44
C GLY A 56 27.12 -37.29 18.74
N ASP A 57 27.04 -36.37 17.79
CA ASP A 57 28.22 -35.79 17.12
C ASP A 57 29.15 -35.08 18.11
N VAL A 58 28.58 -34.28 19.03
CA VAL A 58 29.33 -33.62 20.10
C VAL A 58 30.01 -34.64 21.02
N ALA A 59 29.28 -35.67 21.46
CA ALA A 59 29.83 -36.73 22.31
C ALA A 59 30.94 -37.51 21.59
N PHE A 60 30.75 -37.81 20.31
CA PHE A 60 31.72 -38.51 19.48
C PHE A 60 33.00 -37.69 19.31
N ALA A 61 32.87 -36.39 19.03
CA ALA A 61 34.01 -35.48 18.93
C ALA A 61 34.78 -35.31 20.26
N LYS A 62 34.12 -35.54 21.40
CA LYS A 62 34.72 -35.59 22.74
C LYS A 62 35.30 -36.97 23.11
N ASN A 63 35.37 -37.91 22.16
CA ASN A 63 35.77 -39.31 22.39
C ASN A 63 34.88 -40.08 23.37
N ASN A 64 33.66 -39.60 23.67
CA ASN A 64 32.69 -40.34 24.47
C ASN A 64 31.83 -41.22 23.55
N THR A 65 32.41 -42.34 23.10
CA THR A 65 31.83 -43.24 22.10
C THR A 65 30.54 -43.92 22.59
N THR A 66 30.47 -44.31 23.87
CA THR A 66 29.26 -44.92 24.47
C THR A 66 28.08 -43.96 24.41
N GLN A 67 28.28 -42.70 24.81
CA GLN A 67 27.22 -41.70 24.79
C GLN A 67 26.82 -41.34 23.36
N ALA A 68 27.80 -41.20 22.45
CA ALA A 68 27.54 -40.95 21.04
C ALA A 68 26.63 -42.02 20.43
N TYR A 69 26.97 -43.29 20.64
CA TYR A 69 26.19 -44.41 20.14
C TYR A 69 24.75 -44.40 20.67
N SER A 70 24.57 -44.20 21.99
CA SER A 70 23.25 -44.11 22.59
C SER A 70 22.41 -42.99 21.98
N PHE A 71 23.00 -41.82 21.75
CA PHE A 71 22.29 -40.70 21.12
C PHE A 71 21.93 -40.97 19.66
N TYR A 72 22.82 -41.59 18.88
CA TYR A 72 22.49 -42.01 17.52
C TYR A 72 21.34 -43.03 17.48
N GLN A 73 21.29 -43.97 18.43
CA GLN A 73 20.16 -44.92 18.53
C GLN A 73 18.84 -44.21 18.86
N GLN A 74 18.86 -43.24 19.79
CA GLN A 74 17.69 -42.45 20.16
C GLN A 74 17.17 -41.65 18.96
N SER A 75 18.07 -41.05 18.17
CA SER A 75 17.72 -40.35 16.94
C SER A 75 17.03 -41.24 15.91
N ILE A 76 17.59 -42.43 15.66
CA ILE A 76 17.01 -43.41 14.73
C ILE A 76 15.64 -43.88 15.23
N ALA A 77 15.51 -44.22 16.52
CA ALA A 77 14.26 -44.68 17.11
C ALA A 77 13.14 -43.63 17.05
N GLY A 78 13.45 -42.34 17.26
CA GLY A 78 12.49 -41.23 17.15
C GLY A 78 12.00 -41.03 15.72
N SER A 79 12.95 -40.90 14.78
CA SER A 79 12.66 -40.65 13.36
C SER A 79 11.91 -41.80 12.67
N SER A 80 12.10 -43.03 13.14
CA SER A 80 11.40 -44.22 12.63
C SER A 80 9.90 -44.23 12.93
N LYS A 81 9.48 -43.61 14.04
CA LYS A 81 8.07 -43.55 14.44
C LYS A 81 7.26 -42.53 13.64
N GLU A 82 7.92 -41.51 13.11
CA GLU A 82 7.30 -40.42 12.34
C GLU A 82 7.57 -40.52 10.83
N GLU A 83 8.15 -41.62 10.35
CA GLU A 83 8.56 -41.81 8.94
C GLU A 83 9.41 -40.65 8.39
N SER A 84 10.19 -40.03 9.27
CA SER A 84 11.02 -38.86 8.96
C SER A 84 12.30 -39.29 8.26
N TYR A 85 12.21 -39.56 6.95
CA TYR A 85 13.27 -40.20 6.16
C TYR A 85 14.60 -39.42 6.14
N SER A 86 14.56 -38.08 6.20
CA SER A 86 15.77 -37.24 6.25
C SER A 86 16.52 -37.43 7.57
N GLU A 87 15.80 -37.48 8.68
CA GLU A 87 16.32 -37.69 10.03
C GLU A 87 16.81 -39.13 10.20
N MET A 88 16.10 -40.11 9.61
CA MET A 88 16.56 -41.50 9.56
C MET A 88 17.89 -41.59 8.79
N PHE A 89 18.02 -40.92 7.64
CA PHE A 89 19.30 -40.81 6.93
C PHE A 89 20.39 -40.25 7.86
N GLU A 90 20.15 -39.13 8.54
CA GLU A 90 21.16 -38.47 9.39
C GLU A 90 21.63 -39.36 10.54
N GLY A 91 20.71 -40.12 11.17
CA GLY A 91 21.05 -41.10 12.21
C GLY A 91 21.89 -42.27 11.71
N TYR A 92 21.47 -42.91 10.61
CA TYR A 92 22.22 -44.03 10.02
C TYR A 92 23.56 -43.60 9.41
N TYR A 93 23.65 -42.40 8.83
CA TYR A 93 24.90 -41.85 8.32
C TYR A 93 25.95 -41.67 9.42
N ARG A 94 25.52 -41.22 10.62
CA ARG A 94 26.42 -41.11 11.79
C ARG A 94 26.82 -42.46 12.35
N MET A 95 25.93 -43.45 12.36
CA MET A 95 26.29 -44.83 12.69
C MET A 95 27.37 -45.37 11.75
N ALA A 96 27.26 -45.13 10.44
CA ALA A 96 28.29 -45.52 9.48
C ALA A 96 29.66 -44.91 9.82
N LYS A 97 29.69 -43.60 10.10
CA LYS A 97 30.91 -42.89 10.54
C LYS A 97 31.46 -43.42 11.86
N PHE A 98 30.59 -43.71 12.84
CA PHE A 98 30.95 -44.26 14.13
C PHE A 98 31.69 -45.60 13.99
N TYR A 99 31.14 -46.52 13.18
CA TYR A 99 31.75 -47.82 12.93
C TYR A 99 33.00 -47.74 12.06
N HIS A 100 33.06 -46.75 11.15
CA HIS A 100 34.25 -46.52 10.33
C HIS A 100 35.45 -46.12 11.20
N ASN A 101 35.25 -45.22 12.16
CA ASN A 101 36.27 -44.84 13.14
C ASN A 101 36.68 -45.99 14.07
N SER A 102 35.80 -46.98 14.24
CA SER A 102 36.07 -48.20 15.04
C SER A 102 36.66 -49.34 14.20
N ALA A 103 37.06 -49.08 12.94
CA ALA A 103 37.60 -50.04 11.98
C ALA A 103 36.70 -51.28 11.70
N ARG A 104 35.38 -51.15 11.87
CA ARG A 104 34.40 -52.24 11.62
C ARG A 104 33.74 -52.07 10.25
N ILE A 105 34.43 -52.50 9.20
CA ILE A 105 34.06 -52.25 7.80
C ILE A 105 32.65 -52.78 7.43
N ASP A 106 32.28 -53.97 7.90
CA ASP A 106 30.96 -54.56 7.59
C ASP A 106 29.81 -53.71 8.14
N SER A 107 29.94 -53.27 9.40
CA SER A 107 28.96 -52.38 10.04
C SER A 107 28.94 -51.01 9.36
N THR A 108 30.09 -50.47 8.97
CA THR A 108 30.18 -49.23 8.20
C THR A 108 29.38 -49.32 6.90
N ILE A 109 29.62 -50.37 6.10
CA ILE A 109 28.92 -50.59 4.82
C ILE A 109 27.40 -50.74 5.04
N TYR A 110 27.01 -51.54 6.04
CA TYR A 110 25.60 -51.78 6.36
C TYR A 110 24.85 -50.47 6.66
N TYR A 111 25.37 -49.67 7.59
CA TYR A 111 24.73 -48.41 7.97
C TYR A 111 24.83 -47.34 6.89
N ALA A 112 25.91 -47.32 6.11
CA ALA A 112 26.02 -46.42 4.96
C ALA A 112 24.95 -46.74 3.89
N LYS A 113 24.71 -48.02 3.59
CA LYS A 113 23.64 -48.47 2.68
C LYS A 113 22.25 -48.09 3.19
N LEU A 114 21.99 -48.28 4.49
CA LEU A 114 20.72 -47.84 5.10
C LEU A 114 20.55 -46.32 4.98
N SER A 115 21.58 -45.54 5.25
CA SER A 115 21.51 -44.08 5.11
C SER A 115 21.14 -43.67 3.68
N LEU A 116 21.77 -44.28 2.66
CA LEU A 116 21.42 -44.02 1.27
C LEU A 116 19.97 -44.41 0.95
N ASN A 117 19.51 -45.56 1.43
CA ASN A 117 18.14 -46.02 1.19
C ASN A 117 17.11 -45.01 1.74
N PHE A 118 17.29 -44.52 2.96
CA PHE A 118 16.38 -43.54 3.55
C PHE A 118 16.47 -42.17 2.86
N ALA A 119 17.68 -41.74 2.47
CA ALA A 119 17.83 -40.52 1.67
C ALA A 119 17.09 -40.62 0.32
N GLN A 120 17.12 -41.80 -0.33
CA GLN A 120 16.38 -42.06 -1.57
C GLN A 120 14.87 -42.08 -1.34
N LYS A 121 14.39 -42.77 -0.29
CA LYS A 121 12.95 -42.78 0.07
C LYS A 121 12.41 -41.37 0.34
N GLY A 122 13.19 -40.55 1.03
CA GLY A 122 12.84 -39.16 1.32
C GLY A 122 13.09 -38.17 0.17
N SER A 123 13.61 -38.63 -0.97
CA SER A 123 14.07 -37.75 -2.07
C SER A 123 15.04 -36.64 -1.61
N TYR A 124 15.81 -36.91 -0.54
CA TYR A 124 16.71 -35.95 0.07
C TYR A 124 18.04 -35.89 -0.69
N LEU A 125 18.08 -35.10 -1.78
CA LEU A 125 19.21 -35.03 -2.72
C LEU A 125 20.57 -34.81 -2.03
N LYS A 126 20.64 -33.93 -1.03
CA LYS A 126 21.87 -33.69 -0.25
C LYS A 126 22.31 -34.93 0.54
N GLY A 127 21.36 -35.69 1.09
CA GLY A 127 21.62 -36.96 1.75
C GLY A 127 22.08 -38.05 0.77
N ILE A 128 21.43 -38.15 -0.40
CA ILE A 128 21.82 -39.09 -1.47
C ILE A 128 23.25 -38.81 -1.91
N LEU A 129 23.60 -37.54 -2.15
CA LEU A 129 24.95 -37.11 -2.50
C LEU A 129 25.96 -37.53 -1.43
N LYS A 130 25.73 -37.17 -0.15
CA LYS A 130 26.64 -37.50 0.95
C LYS A 130 26.82 -39.00 1.14
N ALA A 131 25.72 -39.77 1.18
CA ALA A 131 25.77 -41.21 1.43
C ALA A 131 26.46 -41.96 0.28
N SER A 132 26.17 -41.58 -0.96
CA SER A 132 26.79 -42.21 -2.14
C SER A 132 28.28 -41.87 -2.27
N GLN A 133 28.70 -40.64 -1.93
CA GLN A 133 30.13 -40.31 -1.83
C GLN A 133 30.84 -41.14 -0.76
N ASN A 134 30.22 -41.29 0.41
CA ASN A 134 30.79 -42.09 1.48
C ASN A 134 30.90 -43.57 1.07
N LEU A 135 29.86 -44.15 0.47
CA LEU A 135 29.88 -45.53 -0.04
C LEU A 135 30.92 -45.70 -1.15
N SER A 136 31.04 -44.74 -2.06
CA SER A 136 32.07 -44.78 -3.11
C SER A 136 33.48 -44.87 -2.51
N SER A 137 33.79 -44.01 -1.54
CA SER A 137 35.07 -44.04 -0.83
C SER A 137 35.28 -45.32 0.01
N ILE A 138 34.24 -45.88 0.61
CA ILE A 138 34.33 -47.13 1.37
C ILE A 138 34.66 -48.32 0.46
N TYR A 139 34.14 -48.34 -0.77
CA TYR A 139 34.36 -49.43 -1.72
C TYR A 139 35.62 -49.25 -2.59
N GLU A 140 36.26 -48.08 -2.57
CA GLU A 140 37.47 -47.82 -3.35
C GLU A 140 38.60 -48.76 -2.94
N GLY A 141 39.16 -49.52 -3.88
CA GLY A 141 40.19 -50.53 -3.62
C GLY A 141 39.69 -51.82 -2.96
N VAL A 142 38.41 -51.89 -2.57
CA VAL A 142 37.75 -53.11 -2.06
C VAL A 142 36.88 -53.74 -3.15
N ASN A 143 36.10 -52.92 -3.85
CA ASN A 143 35.27 -53.30 -4.98
C ASN A 143 35.04 -52.06 -5.87
N ASP A 144 35.92 -51.88 -6.85
CA ASP A 144 35.90 -50.69 -7.71
C ASP A 144 34.63 -50.57 -8.57
N VAL A 145 33.94 -51.69 -8.83
CA VAL A 145 32.65 -51.68 -9.53
C VAL A 145 31.58 -51.01 -8.68
N GLU A 146 31.49 -51.38 -7.40
CA GLU A 146 30.58 -50.74 -6.46
C GLU A 146 30.99 -49.29 -6.18
N ALA A 147 32.29 -49.01 -6.05
CA ALA A 147 32.82 -47.66 -5.88
C ALA A 147 32.38 -46.74 -7.04
N LEU A 148 32.55 -47.19 -8.28
CA LEU A 148 32.12 -46.48 -9.48
C LEU A 148 30.59 -46.33 -9.56
N ARG A 149 29.84 -47.36 -9.16
CA ARG A 149 28.37 -47.31 -9.13
C ARG A 149 27.89 -46.20 -8.21
N TYR A 150 28.39 -46.15 -6.98
CA TYR A 150 28.03 -45.11 -6.02
C TYR A 150 28.56 -43.73 -6.42
N PHE A 151 29.73 -43.65 -7.06
CA PHE A 151 30.23 -42.41 -7.64
C PHE A 151 29.24 -41.83 -8.66
N LYS A 152 28.73 -42.65 -9.59
CA LYS A 152 27.71 -42.21 -10.57
C LYS A 152 26.42 -41.72 -9.91
N VAL A 153 25.94 -42.40 -8.86
CA VAL A 153 24.78 -41.94 -8.07
C VAL A 153 25.06 -40.56 -7.45
N SER A 154 26.27 -40.35 -6.92
CA SER A 154 26.66 -39.07 -6.33
C SER A 154 26.69 -37.93 -7.35
N GLN A 155 27.17 -38.20 -8.57
CA GLN A 155 27.23 -37.22 -9.64
C GLN A 155 25.81 -36.83 -10.09
N ALA A 156 24.92 -37.80 -10.30
CA ALA A 156 23.53 -37.52 -10.65
C ALA A 156 22.79 -36.70 -9.56
N ALA A 157 23.06 -36.99 -8.28
CA ALA A 157 22.49 -36.23 -7.17
C ALA A 157 23.05 -34.79 -7.11
N ARG A 158 24.34 -34.60 -7.42
CA ARG A 158 24.97 -33.28 -7.50
C ARG A 158 24.38 -32.42 -8.61
N ASP A 159 24.23 -32.98 -9.81
CA ASP A 159 23.66 -32.27 -10.96
C ASP A 159 22.21 -31.85 -10.68
N SER A 160 21.43 -32.73 -10.05
CA SER A 160 20.07 -32.44 -9.59
C SER A 160 20.04 -31.30 -8.55
N LEU A 161 20.96 -31.29 -7.59
CA LEU A 161 21.03 -30.23 -6.58
C LEU A 161 21.39 -28.88 -7.21
N PHE A 162 22.37 -28.86 -8.11
CA PHE A 162 22.81 -27.63 -8.78
C PHE A 162 21.73 -27.05 -9.69
N SER A 163 21.01 -27.90 -10.42
CA SER A 163 19.86 -27.46 -11.24
C SER A 163 18.72 -26.89 -10.38
N GLN A 164 18.44 -27.50 -9.21
CA GLN A 164 17.44 -26.97 -8.28
C GLN A 164 17.82 -25.60 -7.71
N ASP A 165 19.08 -25.40 -7.33
CA ASP A 165 19.58 -24.12 -6.81
C ASP A 165 19.54 -23.03 -7.89
N LYS A 166 19.94 -23.36 -9.13
CA LYS A 166 19.83 -22.46 -10.28
C LYS A 166 18.37 -22.07 -10.56
N MET A 167 17.44 -23.02 -10.45
CA MET A 167 16.00 -22.75 -10.60
C MET A 167 15.48 -21.80 -9.51
N LYS A 168 15.88 -22.01 -8.25
CA LYS A 168 15.51 -21.10 -7.13
C LYS A 168 16.02 -19.68 -7.36
N GLN A 169 17.26 -19.53 -7.81
CA GLN A 169 17.82 -18.22 -8.15
C GLN A 169 17.02 -17.56 -9.29
N LEU A 170 16.71 -18.29 -10.36
CA LEU A 170 15.89 -17.79 -11.46
C LEU A 170 14.51 -17.34 -10.98
N MET A 171 13.84 -18.15 -10.13
CA MET A 171 12.55 -17.80 -9.54
C MET A 171 12.65 -16.51 -8.72
N SER A 172 13.69 -16.35 -7.89
CA SER A 172 13.88 -15.14 -7.10
C SER A 172 14.06 -13.89 -7.96
N LEU A 173 14.85 -13.98 -9.05
CA LEU A 173 15.04 -12.89 -10.00
C LEU A 173 13.72 -12.54 -10.72
N SER A 174 12.99 -13.56 -11.19
CA SER A 174 11.69 -13.34 -11.85
C SER A 174 10.65 -12.71 -10.92
N PHE A 175 10.70 -13.04 -9.63
CA PHE A 175 9.85 -12.46 -8.61
C PHE A 175 10.21 -10.99 -8.35
N GLU A 176 11.49 -10.68 -8.24
CA GLU A 176 11.97 -9.29 -8.11
C GLU A 176 11.59 -8.45 -9.34
N GLU A 177 11.76 -8.99 -10.54
CA GLU A 177 11.36 -8.33 -11.80
C GLU A 177 9.86 -8.07 -11.86
N LYS A 178 9.04 -9.05 -11.44
CA LYS A 178 7.59 -8.90 -11.33
C LYS A 178 7.21 -7.81 -10.33
N GLN A 179 7.87 -7.76 -9.16
CA GLN A 179 7.64 -6.69 -8.18
C GLN A 179 8.01 -5.31 -8.73
N LYS A 180 9.16 -5.17 -9.40
CA LYS A 180 9.56 -3.91 -10.04
C LYS A 180 8.53 -3.46 -11.08
N THR A 181 8.07 -4.38 -11.93
CA THR A 181 7.05 -4.10 -12.95
C THR A 181 5.74 -3.61 -12.31
N GLN A 182 5.31 -4.25 -11.22
CA GLN A 182 4.12 -3.84 -10.49
C GLN A 182 4.28 -2.46 -9.83
N GLN A 183 5.45 -2.15 -9.26
CA GLN A 183 5.73 -0.82 -8.70
C GLN A 183 5.72 0.27 -9.78
N ILE A 184 6.29 0.00 -10.96
CA ILE A 184 6.26 0.92 -12.09
C ILE A 184 4.81 1.18 -12.55
N GLU A 185 3.98 0.13 -12.60
CA GLU A 185 2.57 0.26 -12.98
C GLU A 185 1.78 1.10 -11.96
N VAL A 186 1.97 0.86 -10.66
CA VAL A 186 1.36 1.66 -9.59
C VAL A 186 1.81 3.12 -9.70
N ALA A 187 3.10 3.39 -9.82
CA ALA A 187 3.63 4.75 -9.98
C ALA A 187 3.07 5.43 -11.23
N ARG A 188 2.88 4.69 -12.33
CA ARG A 188 2.27 5.21 -13.56
C ARG A 188 0.80 5.54 -13.38
N MET A 189 0.06 4.73 -12.62
CA MET A 189 -1.34 5.01 -12.27
C MET A 189 -1.45 6.26 -11.38
N GLU A 190 -0.62 6.36 -10.34
CA GLU A 190 -0.57 7.54 -9.46
C GLU A 190 -0.23 8.81 -10.25
N TYR A 191 0.77 8.75 -11.12
CA TYR A 191 1.13 9.86 -11.99
C TYR A 191 -0.03 10.28 -12.92
N LYS A 192 -0.70 9.33 -13.57
CA LYS A 192 -1.88 9.61 -14.40
C LYS A 192 -3.02 10.23 -13.58
N ASN A 193 -3.25 9.72 -12.38
CA ASN A 193 -4.28 10.26 -11.48
C ASN A 193 -3.94 11.68 -11.01
N ALA A 194 -2.68 11.95 -10.70
CA ALA A 194 -2.20 13.29 -10.35
C ALA A 194 -2.42 14.29 -11.49
N ILE A 195 -2.04 13.93 -12.73
CA ILE A 195 -2.31 14.77 -13.92
C ILE A 195 -3.81 15.00 -14.08
N ARG A 196 -4.63 13.94 -14.01
CA ARG A 196 -6.08 14.05 -14.16
C ARG A 196 -6.68 14.98 -13.10
N SER A 197 -6.27 14.83 -11.85
CA SER A 197 -6.70 15.69 -10.75
C SER A 197 -6.31 17.16 -10.97
N ASN A 198 -5.06 17.40 -11.34
CA ASN A 198 -4.54 18.75 -11.59
C ASN A 198 -5.30 19.45 -12.74
N ILE A 199 -5.62 18.72 -13.82
CA ILE A 199 -6.44 19.26 -14.92
C ILE A 199 -7.84 19.64 -14.42
N LEU A 200 -8.49 18.78 -13.63
CA LEU A 200 -9.82 19.06 -13.08
C LEU A 200 -9.81 20.29 -12.15
N ILE A 201 -8.79 20.41 -11.30
CA ILE A 201 -8.59 21.59 -10.45
C ILE A 201 -8.40 22.84 -11.31
N GLY A 202 -7.57 22.77 -12.35
CA GLY A 202 -7.36 23.88 -13.29
C GLY A 202 -8.65 24.34 -13.95
N ILE A 203 -9.47 23.39 -14.43
CA ILE A 203 -10.80 23.69 -15.01
C ILE A 203 -11.72 24.37 -13.99
N LEU A 204 -11.77 23.85 -12.75
CA LEU A 204 -12.56 24.45 -11.67
C LEU A 204 -12.13 25.89 -11.35
N VAL A 205 -10.83 26.18 -11.33
CA VAL A 205 -10.32 27.55 -11.12
C VAL A 205 -10.78 28.48 -12.24
N VAL A 206 -10.68 28.06 -13.50
CA VAL A 206 -11.13 28.87 -14.65
C VAL A 206 -12.63 29.18 -14.55
N PHE A 207 -13.46 28.17 -14.25
CA PHE A 207 -14.90 28.39 -14.04
C PHE A 207 -15.18 29.29 -12.84
N GLY A 208 -14.41 29.17 -11.75
CA GLY A 208 -14.53 30.04 -10.57
C GLY A 208 -14.24 31.51 -10.89
N VAL A 209 -13.18 31.78 -11.68
CA VAL A 209 -12.84 33.14 -12.13
C VAL A 209 -13.94 33.71 -13.05
N LEU A 210 -14.44 32.91 -14.00
CA LEU A 210 -15.54 33.31 -14.87
C LEU A 210 -16.82 33.62 -14.09
N ALA A 211 -17.19 32.77 -13.13
CA ALA A 211 -18.35 32.98 -12.28
C ALA A 211 -18.20 34.27 -11.44
N MET A 212 -17.02 34.50 -10.86
CA MET A 212 -16.73 35.74 -10.12
C MET A 212 -16.87 36.98 -11.01
N PHE A 213 -16.36 36.92 -12.25
CA PHE A 213 -16.48 38.01 -13.22
C PHE A 213 -17.94 38.28 -13.60
N LEU A 214 -18.71 37.24 -13.90
CA LEU A 214 -20.14 37.35 -14.23
C LEU A 214 -20.96 37.94 -13.08
N ILE A 215 -20.71 37.49 -11.84
CA ILE A 215 -21.38 38.02 -10.64
C ILE A 215 -21.07 39.51 -10.47
N ARG A 216 -19.79 39.91 -10.62
CA ARG A 216 -19.37 41.30 -10.51
C ARG A 216 -20.03 42.16 -11.59
N ASN A 217 -20.04 41.71 -12.84
CA ASN A 217 -20.65 42.41 -13.95
C ASN A 217 -22.17 42.57 -13.77
N ASN A 218 -22.86 41.50 -13.34
CA ASN A 218 -24.30 41.56 -13.11
C ASN A 218 -24.66 42.51 -11.95
N ARG A 219 -23.89 42.51 -10.86
CA ARG A 219 -24.05 43.48 -9.77
C ARG A 219 -23.82 44.92 -10.22
N GLN A 220 -22.84 45.18 -11.09
CA GLN A 220 -22.62 46.51 -11.67
C GLN A 220 -23.80 46.93 -12.55
N LYS A 221 -24.30 46.03 -13.40
CA LYS A 221 -25.47 46.27 -14.25
C LYS A 221 -26.72 46.59 -13.42
N GLN A 222 -26.97 45.86 -12.34
CA GLN A 222 -28.09 46.14 -11.43
C GLN A 222 -27.96 47.52 -10.77
N LYS A 223 -26.77 47.91 -10.31
CA LYS A 223 -26.53 49.24 -9.75
C LYS A 223 -26.77 50.35 -10.78
N ALA A 224 -26.28 50.16 -12.01
CA ALA A 224 -26.48 51.12 -13.10
C ALA A 224 -27.97 51.25 -13.46
N ASN A 225 -28.70 50.14 -13.55
CA ASN A 225 -30.14 50.15 -13.82
C ASN A 225 -30.94 50.83 -12.70
N LEU A 226 -30.60 50.60 -11.43
CA LEU A 226 -31.23 51.29 -10.30
C LEU A 226 -30.98 52.80 -10.35
N LEU A 227 -29.77 53.22 -10.71
CA LEU A 227 -29.45 54.64 -10.87
C LEU A 227 -30.22 55.26 -12.04
N LEU A 228 -30.26 54.59 -13.20
CA LEU A 228 -31.03 55.02 -14.37
C LEU A 228 -32.53 55.13 -14.05
N GLN A 229 -33.08 54.19 -13.29
CA GLN A 229 -34.48 54.24 -12.87
C GLN A 229 -34.75 55.46 -11.96
N LYS A 230 -33.84 55.77 -11.03
CA LYS A 230 -33.96 56.97 -10.20
C LYS A 230 -33.92 58.25 -11.03
N GLN A 231 -32.95 58.38 -11.94
CA GLN A 231 -32.84 59.54 -12.84
C GLN A 231 -34.07 59.70 -13.72
N LYS A 232 -34.62 58.59 -14.23
CA LYS A 232 -35.85 58.61 -15.01
C LYS A 232 -37.03 59.13 -14.18
N ASN A 233 -37.22 58.61 -12.97
CA ASN A 233 -38.29 59.06 -12.08
C ASN A 233 -38.14 60.56 -11.72
N GLU A 234 -36.91 61.05 -11.51
CA GLU A 234 -36.64 62.47 -11.28
C GLU A 234 -36.96 63.33 -12.51
N ILE A 235 -36.59 62.87 -13.72
CA ILE A 235 -36.90 63.56 -14.97
C ILE A 235 -38.42 63.60 -15.20
N ASP A 236 -39.12 62.48 -14.98
CA ASP A 236 -40.58 62.40 -15.12
C ASP A 236 -41.28 63.35 -14.11
N SER A 237 -40.78 63.43 -12.87
CA SER A 237 -41.30 64.37 -11.88
C SER A 237 -41.07 65.83 -12.28
N LYS A 238 -39.88 66.18 -12.77
CA LYS A 238 -39.57 67.53 -13.25
C LYS A 238 -40.37 67.89 -14.50
N ALA A 239 -40.59 66.94 -15.41
CA ALA A 239 -41.41 67.15 -16.59
C ALA A 239 -42.86 67.46 -16.20
N LYS A 240 -43.41 66.71 -15.23
CA LYS A 240 -44.76 66.97 -14.69
C LYS A 240 -44.85 68.32 -13.98
N GLU A 241 -43.85 68.68 -13.19
CA GLU A 241 -43.79 70.00 -12.55
C GLU A 241 -43.72 71.14 -13.59
N LEU A 242 -42.92 70.96 -14.65
CA LEU A 242 -42.81 71.91 -15.75
C LEU A 242 -44.13 72.04 -16.54
N GLU A 243 -44.86 70.93 -16.71
CA GLU A 243 -46.18 70.92 -17.34
C GLU A 243 -47.19 71.74 -16.53
N VAL A 244 -47.24 71.55 -15.20
CA VAL A 244 -48.08 72.36 -14.30
C VAL A 244 -47.67 73.83 -14.32
N GLN A 245 -46.37 74.14 -14.29
CA GLN A 245 -45.89 75.52 -14.40
C GLN A 245 -46.29 76.17 -15.74
N LYS A 246 -46.25 75.40 -16.83
CA LYS A 246 -46.69 75.88 -18.15
C LYS A 246 -48.19 76.17 -18.16
N GLU A 247 -49.02 75.29 -17.59
CA GLU A 247 -50.47 75.51 -17.49
C GLU A 247 -50.81 76.75 -16.68
N ASN A 248 -50.18 76.91 -15.51
CA ASN A 248 -50.32 78.12 -14.68
C ASN A 248 -49.89 79.40 -15.42
N LEU A 249 -48.82 79.31 -16.22
CA LEU A 249 -48.34 80.43 -17.02
C LEU A 249 -49.32 80.78 -18.15
N GLU A 250 -49.89 79.78 -18.83
CA GLU A 250 -50.94 79.98 -19.84
C GLU A 250 -52.20 80.61 -19.23
N GLN A 251 -52.63 80.14 -18.05
CA GLN A 251 -53.74 80.77 -17.31
C GLN A 251 -53.43 82.22 -16.93
N SER A 252 -52.24 82.48 -16.36
CA SER A 252 -51.82 83.83 -16.01
C SER A 252 -51.78 84.77 -17.24
N TYR A 253 -51.28 84.27 -18.37
CA TYR A 253 -51.28 85.00 -19.63
C TYR A 253 -52.71 85.32 -20.10
N ASN A 254 -53.62 84.35 -20.05
CA ASN A 254 -55.03 84.56 -20.41
C ASN A 254 -55.70 85.58 -19.49
N ASN A 255 -55.43 85.53 -18.18
CA ASN A 255 -55.94 86.50 -17.21
C ASN A 255 -55.42 87.92 -17.50
N ILE A 256 -54.14 88.08 -17.83
CA ILE A 256 -53.55 89.37 -18.22
C ILE A 256 -54.20 89.88 -19.52
N ALA A 257 -54.41 89.01 -20.52
CA ALA A 257 -55.05 89.38 -21.77
C ALA A 257 -56.50 89.85 -21.56
N LEU A 258 -57.26 89.14 -20.71
CA LEU A 258 -58.63 89.50 -20.31
C LEU A 258 -58.65 90.83 -19.55
N LEU A 259 -57.76 91.03 -18.57
CA LEU A 259 -57.59 92.31 -17.86
C LEU A 259 -57.27 93.46 -18.83
N GLY A 260 -56.42 93.22 -19.83
CA GLY A 260 -56.14 94.18 -20.89
C GLY A 260 -57.38 94.52 -21.73
N GLU A 261 -58.25 93.55 -22.03
CA GLU A 261 -59.53 93.77 -22.72
C GLU A 261 -60.52 94.56 -21.85
N ILE A 262 -60.64 94.22 -20.58
CA ILE A 262 -61.47 94.94 -19.60
C ILE A 262 -60.99 96.39 -19.49
N GLY A 263 -59.68 96.61 -19.35
CA GLY A 263 -59.07 97.93 -19.31
C GLY A 263 -59.44 98.76 -20.54
N ARG A 264 -59.36 98.18 -21.75
CA ARG A 264 -59.81 98.85 -22.98
C ARG A 264 -61.30 99.21 -22.94
N LYS A 265 -62.19 98.31 -22.52
CA LYS A 265 -63.65 98.55 -22.41
C LYS A 265 -63.99 99.65 -21.41
N ILE A 266 -63.30 99.69 -20.28
CA ILE A 266 -63.43 100.76 -19.28
C ILE A 266 -63.02 102.10 -19.87
N THR A 267 -61.85 102.16 -20.53
CA THR A 267 -61.31 103.41 -21.09
C THR A 267 -62.19 103.95 -22.24
N ALA A 268 -62.86 103.07 -22.98
CA ALA A 268 -63.78 103.43 -24.06
C ALA A 268 -65.18 103.86 -23.57
N SER A 269 -65.50 103.71 -22.29
CA SER A 269 -66.80 104.04 -21.73
C SER A 269 -66.84 105.48 -21.21
N LEU A 270 -67.81 106.28 -21.67
CA LEU A 270 -68.00 107.69 -21.27
C LEU A 270 -68.95 107.86 -20.07
N SER A 271 -69.47 106.79 -19.46
CA SER A 271 -70.38 106.84 -18.31
C SER A 271 -69.87 106.00 -17.14
N VAL A 272 -69.95 106.56 -15.93
CA VAL A 272 -69.55 105.90 -14.69
C VAL A 272 -70.37 104.62 -14.44
N GLU A 273 -71.65 104.63 -14.83
CA GLU A 273 -72.57 103.51 -14.65
C GLU A 273 -72.21 102.32 -15.56
N THR A 274 -71.81 102.58 -16.81
CA THR A 274 -71.30 101.56 -17.75
C THR A 274 -69.96 100.99 -17.31
N ILE A 275 -69.08 101.82 -16.72
CA ILE A 275 -67.81 101.38 -16.15
C ILE A 275 -68.06 100.42 -14.97
N ILE A 276 -68.94 100.79 -14.03
CA ILE A 276 -69.27 99.96 -12.87
C ILE A 276 -69.89 98.62 -13.31
N GLY A 277 -70.81 98.63 -14.27
CA GLY A 277 -71.40 97.40 -14.82
C GLY A 277 -70.37 96.50 -15.52
N THR A 278 -69.42 97.08 -16.26
CA THR A 278 -68.34 96.33 -16.92
C THR A 278 -67.40 95.71 -15.90
N VAL A 279 -67.01 96.44 -14.84
CA VAL A 279 -66.16 95.91 -13.77
C VAL A 279 -66.89 94.78 -13.04
N TYR A 280 -68.14 95.00 -12.62
CA TYR A 280 -68.89 94.03 -11.83
C TYR A 280 -69.11 92.70 -12.56
N ASN A 281 -69.45 92.75 -13.86
CA ASN A 281 -69.64 91.54 -14.67
C ASN A 281 -68.35 90.74 -14.89
N ASN A 282 -67.20 91.40 -14.98
CA ASN A 282 -65.92 90.74 -15.24
C ASN A 282 -65.17 90.32 -13.97
N VAL A 283 -65.45 90.92 -12.82
CA VAL A 283 -64.88 90.51 -11.52
C VAL A 283 -65.31 89.08 -11.16
N ASN A 284 -66.56 88.71 -11.42
CA ASN A 284 -67.03 87.32 -11.23
C ASN A 284 -66.29 86.33 -12.14
N THR A 285 -65.85 86.75 -13.32
CA THR A 285 -65.12 85.87 -14.26
C THR A 285 -63.64 85.70 -13.90
N LEU A 286 -63.07 86.63 -13.12
CA LEU A 286 -61.67 86.60 -12.68
C LEU A 286 -61.47 85.92 -11.31
N MET A 287 -62.54 85.71 -10.53
CA MET A 287 -62.47 85.09 -9.19
C MET A 287 -62.70 83.57 -9.17
N ASP A 288 -63.27 82.98 -10.22
CA ASP A 288 -63.60 81.54 -10.32
C ASP A 288 -62.58 80.74 -11.18
N ALA A 289 -61.42 81.30 -11.52
CA ALA A 289 -60.37 80.68 -12.35
C ALA A 289 -59.09 80.38 -11.57
#